data_AF-A0A1S8YLC9-F1
#
_entry.id   AF-A0A1S8YLC9-F1
#
_cell.length_a   1.000
_cell.length_b   1.000
_cell.length_c   1.000
_cell.angle_alpha   90.00
_cell.angle_beta   90.00
_cell.angle_gamma   90.00
#
_symmetry.space_group_name_H-M   'P 1'
#
loop_
_entity.id
_entity.type
_entity.pdbx_description
1 polymer ?
#
loop_
_entity_poly.entity_id
_entity_poly.type
_entity_poly.pdbx_seq_one_letter_code
_entity_poly.pdbx_strand_id
1 'polypeptide(L)'
;MKKAIILAFGLMMASELWAAATTGVIQVRLTIPAQCHIDGQSITATTPGIDCGNQAALQPRVIRQDFYPDDKTRRRARLITIEW
;
A
#
# COMPACT_ATOMS: atom_id res chain seq x y z
N MET A 1 -34.60 65.31 -4.74
CA MET A 1 -34.08 64.72 -3.49
C MET A 1 -34.55 63.28 -3.24
N LYS A 2 -35.84 62.93 -3.40
CA LYS A 2 -36.37 61.57 -3.12
C LYS A 2 -35.74 60.41 -3.93
N LYS A 3 -35.31 60.66 -5.18
CA LYS A 3 -34.71 59.64 -6.07
C LYS A 3 -33.32 59.16 -5.61
N ALA A 4 -32.53 60.04 -5.00
CA ALA A 4 -31.20 59.71 -4.49
C ALA A 4 -31.28 58.81 -3.24
N ILE A 5 -32.33 59.00 -2.43
CA ILE A 5 -32.58 58.20 -1.23
C ILE A 5 -32.90 56.75 -1.63
N ILE A 6 -33.76 56.56 -2.65
CA ILE A 6 -34.12 55.21 -3.14
C ILE A 6 -32.89 54.48 -3.70
N LEU A 7 -32.01 55.20 -4.43
CA LEU A 7 -30.75 54.66 -4.93
C LEU A 7 -29.78 54.26 -3.81
N ALA A 8 -29.66 55.08 -2.77
CA ALA A 8 -28.80 54.79 -1.62
C ALA A 8 -29.29 53.54 -0.84
N PHE A 9 -30.60 53.42 -0.63
CA PHE A 9 -31.18 52.24 0.01
C PHE A 9 -31.04 50.97 -0.84
N GLY A 10 -31.15 51.08 -2.17
CA GLY A 10 -30.92 49.96 -3.08
C GLY A 10 -29.46 49.47 -3.08
N LEU A 11 -28.49 50.38 -2.99
CA LEU A 11 -27.07 50.01 -2.91
C LEU A 11 -26.69 49.36 -1.57
N MET A 12 -27.31 49.78 -0.46
CA MET A 12 -27.04 49.17 0.87
C MET A 12 -27.48 47.70 0.95
N MET A 13 -28.44 47.27 0.13
CA MET A 13 -28.93 45.88 0.10
C MET A 13 -28.05 44.96 -0.76
N ALA A 14 -27.10 45.51 -1.52
CA ALA A 14 -26.23 44.75 -2.43
C ALA A 14 -24.88 44.36 -1.80
N SER A 15 -24.57 44.80 -0.59
CA SER A 15 -23.29 44.52 0.08
C SER A 15 -23.22 43.19 0.82
N GLU A 16 -24.35 42.47 0.95
CA GLU A 16 -24.39 41.19 1.67
C GLU A 16 -24.42 39.99 0.71
N LEU A 17 -23.52 39.98 -0.26
CA LEU A 17 -23.13 38.73 -0.92
C LEU A 17 -22.26 37.94 0.06
N TRP A 18 -22.89 37.23 0.99
CA TRP A 18 -22.21 36.22 1.80
C TRP A 18 -21.61 35.20 0.83
N ALA A 19 -20.29 35.24 0.67
CA ALA A 19 -19.56 34.21 -0.04
C ALA A 19 -19.82 32.88 0.70
N ALA A 20 -20.68 32.04 0.14
CA ALA A 20 -20.94 30.71 0.67
C ALA A 20 -19.67 29.88 0.50
N ALA A 21 -18.83 29.85 1.52
CA ALA A 21 -17.69 28.96 1.57
C ALA A 21 -18.20 27.53 1.79
N THR A 22 -18.08 26.68 0.79
CA THR A 22 -18.30 25.24 0.95
C THR A 22 -17.12 24.65 1.71
N THR A 23 -17.32 24.39 3.00
CA THR A 23 -16.33 23.67 3.80
C THR A 23 -16.67 22.18 3.79
N GLY A 24 -15.64 21.35 3.66
CA GLY A 24 -15.80 19.90 3.60
C GLY A 24 -14.47 19.22 3.96
N VAL A 25 -14.54 17.98 4.39
CA VAL A 25 -13.37 17.18 4.76
C VAL A 25 -13.15 16.11 3.70
N ILE A 26 -11.93 16.04 3.16
CA ILE A 26 -11.50 14.94 2.29
C ILE A 26 -10.73 13.96 3.17
N GLN A 27 -11.24 12.74 3.32
CA GLN A 27 -10.51 11.66 3.96
C GLN A 27 -9.79 10.83 2.90
N VAL A 28 -8.48 10.71 3.04
CA VAL A 28 -7.63 9.87 2.18
C VAL A 28 -7.09 8.71 3.01
N ARG A 29 -7.17 7.50 2.46
CA ARG A 29 -6.53 6.31 3.03
C ARG A 29 -5.48 5.80 2.06
N LEU A 30 -4.24 5.71 2.52
CA LEU A 30 -3.14 5.06 1.80
C LEU A 30 -2.93 3.66 2.37
N THR A 31 -2.99 2.65 1.52
CA THR A 31 -2.63 1.27 1.85
C THR A 31 -1.39 0.90 1.06
N ILE A 32 -0.26 0.70 1.74
CA ILE A 32 0.98 0.21 1.12
C ILE A 32 1.09 -1.28 1.45
N PRO A 33 0.90 -2.18 0.47
CA PRO A 33 1.14 -3.59 0.70
C PRO A 33 2.64 -3.81 0.92
N ALA A 34 2.98 -4.53 1.98
CA ALA A 34 4.35 -4.94 2.21
C ALA A 34 4.76 -5.99 1.18
N GLN A 35 6.03 -5.97 0.79
CA GLN A 35 6.60 -6.88 -0.20
C GLN A 35 7.63 -7.79 0.48
N CYS A 36 7.60 -9.07 0.14
CA CYS A 36 8.65 -10.03 0.49
C CYS A 36 9.58 -10.24 -0.70
N HIS A 37 10.88 -10.15 -0.47
CA HIS A 37 11.90 -10.51 -1.42
C HIS A 37 12.36 -11.96 -1.17
N ILE A 38 12.38 -12.77 -2.23
CA ILE A 38 12.85 -14.16 -2.18
C ILE A 38 14.01 -14.29 -3.17
N ASP A 39 15.20 -14.54 -2.64
CA ASP A 39 16.39 -14.83 -3.43
C ASP A 39 16.65 -16.34 -3.46
N GLY A 40 16.34 -16.97 -4.59
CA GLY A 40 16.62 -18.38 -4.86
C GLY A 40 17.90 -18.62 -5.66
N GLN A 41 18.67 -17.58 -6.02
CA GLN A 41 19.82 -17.70 -6.92
C GLN A 41 21.15 -17.85 -6.20
N SER A 42 21.16 -17.75 -4.86
CA SER A 42 22.38 -17.93 -4.09
C SER A 42 22.91 -19.37 -4.20
N ILE A 43 23.98 -19.52 -4.98
CA ILE A 43 24.63 -20.80 -5.31
C ILE A 43 25.23 -21.47 -4.05
N THR A 44 25.50 -20.70 -3.01
CA THR A 44 26.06 -21.16 -1.72
C THR A 44 25.01 -21.32 -0.63
N ALA A 45 23.80 -20.77 -0.79
CA ALA A 45 22.78 -20.86 0.24
C ALA A 45 22.03 -22.18 0.19
N THR A 46 21.87 -22.79 1.38
CA THR A 46 21.15 -24.07 1.56
C THR A 46 19.63 -23.90 1.49
N THR A 47 19.16 -22.65 1.59
CA THR A 47 17.77 -22.18 1.51
C THR A 47 17.74 -20.82 0.82
N PRO A 48 16.63 -20.46 0.14
CA PRO A 48 16.49 -19.12 -0.40
C PRO A 48 16.56 -18.08 0.72
N GLY A 49 17.16 -16.93 0.42
CA GLY A 49 17.07 -15.76 1.30
C GLY A 49 15.65 -15.23 1.24
N ILE A 50 14.99 -15.08 2.39
CA ILE A 50 13.63 -14.51 2.47
C ILE A 50 13.70 -13.29 3.36
N ASP A 51 13.42 -12.12 2.78
CA ASP A 51 13.32 -10.85 3.48
C ASP A 51 11.91 -10.28 3.32
N CYS A 52 11.14 -10.28 4.40
CA CYS A 52 9.80 -9.70 4.48
C CYS A 52 9.78 -8.44 5.37
N GLY A 53 10.96 -7.86 5.63
CA GLY A 53 11.15 -6.81 6.63
C GLY A 53 10.84 -7.28 8.06
N ASN A 54 10.51 -6.33 8.93
CA ASN A 54 10.28 -6.58 10.37
C ASN A 54 8.84 -7.06 10.70
N GLN A 55 8.07 -7.51 9.71
CA GLN A 55 6.68 -7.90 9.92
C GLN A 55 6.57 -9.43 10.04
N ALA A 56 6.55 -9.93 11.28
CA ALA A 56 6.43 -11.36 11.55
C ALA A 56 5.20 -12.01 10.91
N ALA A 57 4.09 -11.27 10.76
CA ALA A 57 2.88 -11.75 10.10
C ALA A 57 3.05 -12.02 8.59
N LEU A 58 4.10 -11.50 7.97
CA LEU A 58 4.43 -11.71 6.56
C LEU A 58 5.49 -12.78 6.36
N GLN A 59 6.11 -13.25 7.45
CA GLN A 59 7.14 -14.27 7.37
C GLN A 59 6.51 -15.60 6.93
N PRO A 60 6.85 -16.13 5.75
CA PRO A 60 6.24 -17.34 5.25
C PRO A 60 6.75 -18.57 6.01
N ARG A 61 5.96 -19.63 5.98
CA ARG A 61 6.42 -20.94 6.41
C ARG A 61 7.33 -21.53 5.32
N VAL A 62 8.53 -21.96 5.73
CA VAL A 62 9.50 -22.60 4.81
C VAL A 62 9.60 -24.08 5.13
N ILE A 63 9.20 -24.91 4.17
CA ILE A 63 9.27 -26.37 4.27
C ILE A 63 10.39 -26.88 3.36
N ARG A 64 11.19 -27.82 3.88
CA ARG A 64 12.31 -28.42 3.16
C ARG A 64 12.11 -29.92 3.07
N GLN A 65 12.21 -30.47 1.87
CA GLN A 65 12.11 -31.90 1.62
C GLN A 65 13.28 -32.34 0.75
N ASP A 66 14.12 -33.21 1.32
CA ASP A 66 15.20 -33.82 0.57
C ASP A 66 14.71 -35.10 -0.10
N PHE A 67 15.06 -35.30 -1.36
CA PHE A 67 14.67 -36.47 -2.13
C PHE A 67 15.75 -36.86 -3.15
N TYR A 68 15.63 -38.06 -3.70
CA TYR A 68 16.49 -38.53 -4.77
C TYR A 68 15.61 -38.68 -6.03
N PRO A 69 15.73 -37.79 -7.02
CA PRO A 69 14.89 -37.82 -8.22
C PRO A 69 15.17 -39.03 -9.11
N ASP A 70 16.35 -39.63 -8.98
CA ASP A 70 16.74 -40.83 -9.70
C ASP A 70 17.65 -41.68 -8.79
N ASP A 71 17.29 -42.97 -8.68
CA ASP A 71 17.96 -43.96 -7.84
C ASP A 71 19.34 -44.35 -8.42
N LYS A 72 19.52 -44.20 -9.74
CA LYS A 72 20.76 -44.54 -10.44
C LYS A 72 21.85 -43.48 -10.29
N THR A 73 21.48 -42.21 -10.36
CA THR A 73 22.45 -41.10 -10.27
C THR A 73 22.81 -40.70 -8.83
N ARG A 74 22.07 -41.19 -7.82
CA ARG A 74 22.25 -40.85 -6.38
C ARG A 74 22.38 -39.36 -6.08
N ARG A 75 21.92 -38.48 -6.98
CA ARG A 75 21.97 -37.04 -6.78
C ARG A 75 20.88 -36.65 -5.79
N ARG A 76 21.27 -36.10 -4.64
CA ARG A 76 20.31 -35.56 -3.67
C ARG A 76 19.76 -34.26 -4.24
N ALA A 77 18.44 -34.19 -4.42
CA ALA A 77 17.72 -32.95 -4.70
C ALA A 77 16.99 -32.48 -3.43
N ARG A 78 16.67 -31.19 -3.40
CA ARG A 78 15.88 -30.58 -2.32
C ARG A 78 14.74 -29.79 -2.93
N LEU A 79 13.53 -30.08 -2.48
CA LEU A 79 12.35 -29.26 -2.73
C LEU A 79 12.20 -28.27 -1.57
N ILE A 80 12.02 -27.01 -1.90
CA ILE A 80 11.77 -25.93 -0.93
C ILE A 80 10.41 -25.34 -1.27
N THR A 81 9.49 -25.41 -0.30
CA THR A 81 8.13 -24.87 -0.42
C THR A 81 7.99 -23.66 0.50
N ILE A 82 7.39 -22.60 -0.03
CA ILE A 82 7.15 -21.34 0.66
C ILE A 82 5.63 -21.14 0.68
N GLU A 83 5.04 -21.05 1.89
CA GLU A 83 3.58 -20.99 2.10
C GLU A 83 3.20 -19.78 2.98
N TRP A 84 2.04 -19.16 2.69
CA TRP A 84 1.42 -18.05 3.44
C TRP A 84 0.04 -18.44 3.95
#